data_AF-A0A812YFZ8-F1
#
_entry.id   AF-A0A812YFZ8-F1
#
_cell.length_a   1.000
_cell.length_b   1.000
_cell.length_c   1.000
_cell.angle_alpha   90.00
_cell.angle_beta   90.00
_cell.angle_gamma   90.00
#
_symmetry.space_group_name_H-M   'P 1'
#
loop_
_entity.id
_entity.type
_entity.pdbx_description
1 polymer ?
#
loop_
_entity_poly.entity_id
_entity_poly.type
_entity_poly.pdbx_seq_one_letter_code
_entity_poly.pdbx_strand_id
1 'polypeptide(L)'
;MAEKGAIEGLVDLLRSPGPTRQRRAAGALANLASHSEELRAAVGKAGAIAPLVKLKASDHDDVAEAAADALDNLGLNDANKEEIKASEKTAPGAQPEAEEPKKVADQVQEPAKEQPTSEASAKEAGYPTPVPGQSVDLPDGAGARLAMFSLRFDNGPIEAKFRRVHQLLKNHNFNVLMVDADAGDNFGTMTMDYLDELVENKGLMISVCTKHYGEKTASPYSSFHELRYAQDYQLDVLPLKVADVYPPQPPSGPDHKYDQKGEARKLLRMVLRPNISFFDCCSLSEQEIALKIANKLLGRGHGGSGHG
;
A
#
# COMPACT_ATOMS: atom_id res chain seq x y z
N MET A 1 3.19 28.46 -6.01
CA MET A 1 2.95 29.06 -4.68
C MET A 1 2.34 27.97 -3.82
N ALA A 2 3.08 27.37 -2.88
CA ALA A 2 2.48 26.45 -1.91
C ALA A 2 1.66 27.28 -0.93
N GLU A 3 0.38 26.95 -0.76
CA GLU A 3 -0.56 27.71 0.08
C GLU A 3 -0.06 27.77 1.53
N LYS A 4 0.15 29.00 2.01
CA LYS A 4 0.41 29.31 3.42
C LYS A 4 -0.80 28.78 4.23
N GLY A 5 -0.66 27.69 4.96
CA GLY A 5 -1.75 27.04 5.70
C GLY A 5 -1.91 25.53 5.45
N ALA A 6 -1.27 24.98 4.42
CA ALA A 6 -1.40 23.54 4.11
C ALA A 6 -0.80 22.65 5.20
N ILE A 7 0.37 23.03 5.73
CA ILE A 7 1.06 22.27 6.79
C ILE A 7 0.25 22.34 8.09
N GLU A 8 -0.24 23.52 8.45
CA GLU A 8 -1.07 23.72 9.64
C GLU A 8 -2.37 22.89 9.58
N GLY A 9 -3.00 22.81 8.40
CA GLY A 9 -4.16 21.93 8.19
C GLY A 9 -3.84 20.45 8.38
N LEU A 10 -2.67 19.98 7.93
CA LEU A 10 -2.21 18.61 8.20
C LEU A 10 -1.97 18.39 9.70
N VAL A 11 -1.37 19.36 10.40
CA VAL A 11 -1.15 19.27 11.85
C VAL A 11 -2.48 19.17 12.63
N ASP A 12 -3.52 19.88 12.21
CA ASP A 12 -4.84 19.75 12.82
C ASP A 12 -5.49 18.39 12.55
N LEU A 13 -5.26 17.80 11.37
CA LEU A 13 -5.74 16.46 11.04
C LEU A 13 -5.09 15.36 11.90
N LEU A 14 -3.83 15.53 12.34
CA LEU A 14 -3.18 14.62 13.31
C LEU A 14 -3.94 14.51 14.64
N ARG A 15 -4.71 15.55 15.00
CA ARG A 15 -5.49 15.60 16.24
C ARG A 15 -6.93 15.12 16.06
N SER A 16 -7.33 14.81 14.83
CA SER A 16 -8.68 14.35 14.52
C SER A 16 -8.94 12.95 15.13
N PRO A 17 -10.20 12.57 15.42
CA PRO A 17 -10.51 11.27 16.02
C PRO A 17 -10.48 10.09 15.03
N GLY A 18 -10.07 10.30 13.78
CA GLY A 18 -10.12 9.28 12.74
C GLY A 18 -8.73 8.73 12.40
N PRO A 19 -8.43 7.43 12.62
CA PRO A 19 -7.10 6.86 12.37
C PRO A 19 -6.67 7.05 10.91
N THR A 20 -7.57 6.86 9.94
CA THR A 20 -7.31 7.16 8.52
C THR A 20 -6.84 8.60 8.27
N ARG A 21 -7.48 9.59 8.93
CA ARG A 21 -7.10 11.00 8.76
C ARG A 21 -5.77 11.31 9.45
N GLN A 22 -5.55 10.75 10.63
CA GLN A 22 -4.28 10.86 11.34
C GLN A 22 -3.13 10.26 10.53
N ARG A 23 -3.34 9.06 9.97
CA ARG A 23 -2.41 8.32 9.10
C ARG A 23 -2.06 9.15 7.85
N ARG A 24 -3.07 9.63 7.11
CA ARG A 24 -2.86 10.48 5.91
C ARG A 24 -2.10 11.76 6.24
N ALA A 25 -2.46 12.41 7.34
CA ALA A 25 -1.77 13.62 7.77
C ALA A 25 -0.31 13.33 8.15
N ALA A 26 -0.04 12.25 8.90
CA ALA A 26 1.31 11.84 9.27
C ALA A 26 2.13 11.47 8.03
N GLY A 27 1.59 10.67 7.12
CA GLY A 27 2.24 10.29 5.87
C GLY A 27 2.54 11.49 4.95
N ALA A 28 1.59 12.43 4.82
CA ALA A 28 1.81 13.66 4.06
C ALA A 28 2.93 14.52 4.67
N LEU A 29 2.98 14.63 6.00
CA LEU A 29 4.05 15.34 6.70
C LEU A 29 5.40 14.62 6.59
N ALA A 30 5.42 13.28 6.65
CA ALA A 30 6.62 12.47 6.41
C ALA A 30 7.17 12.71 5.00
N ASN A 31 6.28 12.72 4.00
CA ASN A 31 6.65 13.01 2.62
C ASN A 31 7.20 14.44 2.48
N LEU A 32 6.55 15.45 3.05
CA LEU A 32 7.09 16.82 3.04
C LEU A 32 8.48 16.90 3.70
N ALA A 33 8.67 16.23 4.84
CA ALA A 33 9.92 16.23 5.59
C ALA A 33 11.06 15.44 4.89
N SER A 34 10.77 14.57 3.93
CA SER A 34 11.81 13.84 3.19
C SER A 34 12.55 14.71 2.16
N HIS A 35 11.90 15.76 1.66
CA HIS A 35 12.36 16.50 0.47
C HIS A 35 13.47 17.52 0.72
N SER A 36 13.41 18.30 1.81
CA SER A 36 14.40 19.35 2.07
C SER A 36 14.48 19.76 3.54
N GLU A 37 15.59 20.38 3.92
CA GLU A 37 15.79 20.91 5.28
C GLU A 37 14.78 22.01 5.61
N GLU A 38 14.45 22.88 4.65
CA GLU A 38 13.47 23.96 4.82
C GLU A 38 12.08 23.41 5.12
N LEU A 39 11.68 22.31 4.47
CA LEU A 39 10.40 21.65 4.72
C LEU A 39 10.38 20.97 6.09
N ARG A 40 11.48 20.33 6.52
CA ARG A 40 11.60 19.79 7.89
C ARG A 40 11.43 20.89 8.93
N ALA A 41 12.09 22.02 8.74
CA ALA A 41 11.98 23.17 9.64
C ALA A 41 10.56 23.77 9.65
N ALA A 42 9.91 23.86 8.47
CA ALA A 42 8.54 24.36 8.36
C ALA A 42 7.52 23.46 9.08
N VAL A 43 7.63 22.13 8.90
CA VAL A 43 6.76 21.15 9.57
C VAL A 43 6.97 21.15 11.08
N GLY A 44 8.22 21.19 11.55
CA GLY A 44 8.53 21.32 12.99
C GLY A 44 7.92 22.59 13.57
N LYS A 45 8.14 23.75 12.92
CA LYS A 45 7.61 25.05 13.34
C LYS A 45 6.08 25.12 13.34
N ALA A 46 5.41 24.34 12.50
CA ALA A 46 3.95 24.24 12.48
C ALA A 46 3.38 23.45 13.68
N GLY A 47 4.23 22.88 14.55
CA GLY A 47 3.81 22.17 15.75
C GLY A 47 3.39 20.73 15.50
N ALA A 48 3.94 20.09 14.46
CA ALA A 48 3.64 18.70 14.12
C ALA A 48 4.23 17.68 15.12
N ILE A 49 5.35 18.02 15.77
CA ILE A 49 6.16 17.06 16.54
C ILE A 49 5.38 16.45 17.71
N ALA A 50 4.77 17.25 18.57
CA ALA A 50 4.05 16.72 19.74
C ALA A 50 2.85 15.81 19.37
N PRO A 51 1.98 16.18 18.40
CA PRO A 51 0.97 15.26 17.88
C PRO A 51 1.55 13.96 17.30
N LEU A 52 2.63 14.02 16.52
CA LEU A 52 3.28 12.84 15.95
C LEU A 52 3.85 11.92 17.04
N VAL A 53 4.53 12.47 18.06
CA VAL A 53 5.03 11.69 19.20
C VAL A 53 3.89 10.97 19.92
N LYS A 54 2.73 11.61 20.07
CA LYS A 54 1.54 10.96 20.63
C LYS A 54 1.01 9.84 19.73
N LEU A 55 0.96 10.06 18.41
CA LEU A 55 0.48 9.08 17.45
C LEU A 55 1.43 7.88 17.27
N LYS A 56 2.73 8.04 17.54
CA LYS A 56 3.71 6.94 17.58
C LYS A 56 3.36 5.87 18.64
N ALA A 57 2.51 6.20 19.61
CA ALA A 57 1.96 5.27 20.60
C ALA A 57 0.49 4.88 20.34
N SER A 58 0.00 5.06 19.10
CA SER A 58 -1.34 4.66 18.69
C SER A 58 -1.51 3.13 18.74
N ASP A 59 -2.71 2.66 19.10
CA ASP A 59 -3.10 1.25 18.99
C ASP A 59 -3.33 0.79 17.53
N HIS A 60 -3.28 1.74 16.60
CA HIS A 60 -3.34 1.50 15.16
C HIS A 60 -1.91 1.50 14.60
N ASP A 61 -1.40 0.31 14.24
CA ASP A 61 -0.03 0.09 13.76
C ASP A 61 0.31 1.01 12.57
N ASP A 62 -0.63 1.22 11.64
CA ASP A 62 -0.47 2.09 10.46
C ASP A 62 -0.31 3.58 10.81
N VAL A 63 -1.04 4.06 11.83
CA VAL A 63 -0.90 5.42 12.36
C VAL A 63 0.42 5.57 13.10
N ALA A 64 0.80 4.58 13.90
CA ALA A 64 2.04 4.58 14.66
C ALA A 64 3.27 4.56 13.75
N GLU A 65 3.25 3.74 12.69
CA GLU A 65 4.29 3.65 11.67
C GLU A 65 4.41 4.95 10.88
N ALA A 66 3.30 5.49 10.35
CA ALA A 66 3.32 6.75 9.62
C ALA A 66 3.82 7.92 10.49
N ALA A 67 3.52 7.90 11.79
CA ALA A 67 4.02 8.88 12.74
C ALA A 67 5.53 8.70 13.02
N ALA A 68 6.02 7.47 13.10
CA ALA A 68 7.44 7.17 13.25
C ALA A 68 8.24 7.64 12.02
N ASP A 69 7.77 7.33 10.80
CA ASP A 69 8.40 7.78 9.55
C ASP A 69 8.49 9.31 9.47
N ALA A 70 7.42 10.01 9.89
CA ALA A 70 7.42 11.47 9.95
C ALA A 70 8.47 12.00 10.94
N LEU A 71 8.56 11.40 12.14
CA LEU A 71 9.51 11.80 13.17
C LEU A 71 10.97 11.52 12.75
N ASP A 72 11.23 10.40 12.10
CA ASP A 72 12.55 10.04 11.59
C ASP A 72 13.03 11.06 10.54
N ASN A 73 12.16 11.41 9.58
CA ASN A 73 12.46 12.43 8.58
C ASN A 73 12.64 13.83 9.20
N LEU A 74 11.83 14.18 10.20
CA LEU A 74 11.95 15.46 10.90
C LEU A 74 13.23 15.54 11.74
N GLY A 75 13.65 14.42 12.35
CA GLY A 75 14.84 14.31 13.19
C GLY A 75 16.17 14.47 12.44
N LEU A 76 16.14 14.49 11.10
CA LEU A 76 17.28 14.88 10.27
C LEU A 76 17.61 16.39 10.39
N ASN A 77 16.73 17.19 10.99
CA ASN A 77 17.01 18.57 11.38
C ASN A 77 17.33 18.65 12.88
N ASP A 78 18.46 19.28 13.23
CA ASP A 78 18.95 19.33 14.61
C ASP A 78 17.99 20.02 15.58
N ALA A 79 17.28 21.08 15.17
CA ALA A 79 16.33 21.78 16.02
C ALA A 79 15.11 20.89 16.33
N ASN A 80 14.56 20.23 15.31
CA ASN A 80 13.47 19.28 15.47
C ASN A 80 13.90 18.09 16.35
N LYS A 81 15.12 17.59 16.19
CA LYS A 81 15.64 16.45 16.96
C LYS A 81 15.63 16.71 18.46
N GLU A 82 16.00 17.91 18.89
CA GLU A 82 15.93 18.27 20.31
C GLU A 82 14.48 18.40 20.81
N GLU A 83 13.58 18.92 19.98
CA GLU A 83 12.14 19.00 20.30
C GLU A 83 11.47 17.61 20.38
N ILE A 84 11.86 16.67 19.51
CA ILE A 84 11.39 15.28 19.54
C ILE A 84 11.78 14.64 20.87
N LYS A 85 13.06 14.71 21.26
CA LYS A 85 13.54 14.18 22.55
C LYS A 85 12.81 14.80 23.75
N ALA A 86 12.53 16.11 23.69
CA ALA A 86 11.80 16.80 24.74
C ALA A 86 10.33 16.34 24.81
N SER A 87 9.70 16.13 23.65
CA SER A 87 8.32 15.66 23.54
C SER A 87 8.16 14.21 24.00
N GLU A 88 9.10 13.33 23.67
CA GLU A 88 9.08 11.92 24.09
C GLU A 88 9.16 11.77 25.63
N LYS A 89 9.93 12.62 26.30
CA LYS A 89 10.02 12.63 27.78
C LYS A 89 8.74 13.06 28.48
N THR A 90 7.87 13.78 27.79
CA THR A 90 6.63 14.34 28.35
C THR A 90 5.39 13.54 27.94
N ALA A 91 5.53 12.56 27.05
CA ALA A 91 4.44 11.69 26.64
C ALA A 91 4.06 10.68 27.74
N PRO A 92 2.76 10.52 28.08
CA PRO A 92 2.32 9.51 29.05
C PRO A 92 2.48 8.11 28.44
N GLY A 93 3.48 7.36 28.90
CA GLY A 93 3.72 5.97 28.47
C GLY A 93 5.17 5.50 28.40
N ALA A 94 6.16 6.30 28.80
CA ALA A 94 7.57 5.89 28.77
C ALA A 94 7.86 4.69 29.69
N GLN A 95 7.98 3.49 29.10
CA GLN A 95 8.85 2.45 29.63
C GLN A 95 10.29 2.75 29.19
N PRO A 96 11.29 2.48 30.03
CA PRO A 96 12.67 2.88 29.76
C PRO A 96 13.27 2.08 28.60
N GLU A 97 13.77 2.79 27.59
CA GLU A 97 14.69 2.26 26.58
C GLU A 97 15.93 1.70 27.27
N ALA A 98 16.25 0.44 27.02
CA ALA A 98 17.53 -0.15 27.39
C ALA A 98 18.61 0.32 26.39
N GLU A 99 19.70 0.85 26.95
CA GLU A 99 20.89 1.33 26.25
C GLU A 99 21.45 0.32 25.22
N GLU A 100 21.88 0.84 24.07
CA GLU A 100 22.82 0.17 23.16
C GLU A 100 24.13 -0.22 23.87
N PRO A 101 24.86 -1.19 23.31
CA PRO A 101 26.30 -1.00 23.15
C PRO A 101 26.74 -1.01 21.67
N LYS A 102 27.51 0.03 21.31
CA LYS A 102 28.23 0.18 20.03
C LYS A 102 29.48 -0.70 19.91
N LYS A 103 29.90 -0.83 18.63
CA LYS A 103 31.19 -1.28 18.02
C LYS A 103 31.25 -2.77 17.66
N VAL A 104 31.74 -3.21 16.49
CA VAL A 104 32.87 -2.76 15.66
C VAL A 104 32.58 -3.02 14.17
N ALA A 105 33.23 -2.22 13.32
CA ALA A 105 33.35 -2.32 11.87
C ALA A 105 33.51 -3.74 11.30
N ASP A 106 32.93 -3.96 10.12
CA ASP A 106 33.73 -4.50 9.02
C ASP A 106 33.25 -3.93 7.68
N GLN A 107 34.24 -3.58 6.87
CA GLN A 107 34.12 -3.01 5.54
C GLN A 107 33.81 -4.13 4.55
N VAL A 108 32.79 -3.95 3.73
CA VAL A 108 32.79 -4.55 2.39
C VAL A 108 32.37 -3.48 1.39
N GLN A 109 33.36 -3.02 0.64
CA GLN A 109 33.23 -2.28 -0.61
C GLN A 109 32.34 -3.05 -1.57
N GLU A 110 31.36 -2.36 -2.17
CA GLU A 110 30.88 -2.71 -3.51
C GLU A 110 31.15 -1.55 -4.49
N PRO A 111 31.55 -1.86 -5.73
CA PRO A 111 32.30 -0.94 -6.57
C PRO A 111 31.43 0.02 -7.38
N ALA A 112 31.99 1.20 -7.61
CA ALA A 112 31.52 2.19 -8.55
C ALA A 112 31.40 1.64 -9.98
N LYS A 113 30.29 1.98 -10.65
CA LYS A 113 30.22 2.11 -12.11
C LYS A 113 29.45 3.38 -12.49
N GLU A 114 30.25 4.37 -12.85
CA GLU A 114 30.08 5.38 -13.91
C GLU A 114 28.67 5.73 -14.37
N GLN A 115 28.32 7.01 -14.17
CA GLN A 115 27.34 7.73 -14.99
C GLN A 115 27.83 7.81 -16.45
N PRO A 116 26.90 7.86 -17.42
CA PRO A 116 27.03 8.79 -18.51
C PRO A 116 25.91 9.83 -18.47
N THR A 117 26.36 11.07 -18.57
CA THR A 117 25.59 12.27 -18.89
C THR A 117 24.93 12.16 -20.27
N SER A 118 23.66 12.57 -20.38
CA SER A 118 23.13 13.59 -21.31
C SER A 118 21.68 13.32 -21.69
N GLU A 119 20.87 14.37 -21.48
CA GLU A 119 19.71 14.83 -22.22
C GLU A 119 19.01 13.87 -23.21
N ALA A 120 17.78 13.46 -22.91
CA ALA A 120 16.70 13.36 -23.91
C ALA A 120 15.33 13.16 -23.25
N SER A 121 14.48 14.17 -23.44
CA SER A 121 13.02 14.17 -23.64
C SER A 121 12.16 12.97 -23.20
N ALA A 122 11.08 13.34 -22.51
CA ALA A 122 9.83 12.61 -22.32
C ALA A 122 9.52 11.55 -23.40
N LYS A 123 9.35 10.30 -22.96
CA LYS A 123 8.64 9.26 -23.70
C LYS A 123 7.78 8.43 -22.76
N GLU A 124 6.49 8.39 -23.07
CA GLU A 124 5.52 7.43 -22.55
C GLU A 124 6.07 6.01 -22.66
N ALA A 125 6.10 5.28 -21.54
CA ALA A 125 6.44 3.86 -21.53
C ALA A 125 5.28 3.07 -22.14
N GLY A 126 5.37 2.82 -23.45
CA GLY A 126 4.41 1.99 -24.18
C GLY A 126 4.57 0.51 -23.84
N TYR A 127 3.64 -0.02 -23.05
CA TYR A 127 3.36 -1.46 -23.07
C TYR A 127 2.74 -1.83 -24.42
N PRO A 128 3.07 -3.00 -24.98
CA PRO A 128 2.50 -3.42 -26.27
C PRO A 128 0.97 -3.41 -26.19
N THR A 129 0.35 -2.70 -27.14
CA THR A 129 -1.09 -2.70 -27.32
C THR A 129 -1.57 -4.13 -27.53
N PRO A 130 -2.73 -4.52 -26.96
CA PRO A 130 -3.26 -5.87 -27.11
C PRO A 130 -3.41 -6.22 -28.60
N VAL A 131 -3.01 -7.43 -28.95
CA VAL A 131 -3.09 -7.99 -30.29
C VAL A 131 -4.54 -7.88 -30.80
N PRO A 132 -4.81 -7.24 -31.96
CA PRO A 132 -6.18 -7.12 -32.47
C PRO A 132 -6.70 -8.50 -32.88
N GLY A 133 -7.82 -8.96 -32.31
CA GLY A 133 -8.40 -10.24 -32.73
C GLY A 133 -9.59 -10.80 -31.95
N GLN A 134 -9.86 -10.34 -30.71
CA GLN A 134 -11.12 -10.66 -30.03
C GLN A 134 -11.60 -9.42 -29.26
N SER A 135 -12.52 -8.67 -29.87
CA SER A 135 -13.24 -7.59 -29.19
C SER A 135 -14.18 -8.22 -28.17
N VAL A 136 -13.82 -8.20 -26.89
CA VAL A 136 -14.79 -8.42 -25.82
C VAL A 136 -15.48 -7.09 -25.58
N ASP A 137 -16.79 -7.08 -25.79
CA ASP A 137 -17.65 -5.93 -25.51
C ASP A 137 -17.73 -5.74 -23.99
N LEU A 138 -16.76 -5.01 -23.44
CA LEU A 138 -16.76 -4.60 -22.04
C LEU A 138 -17.76 -3.44 -21.89
N PRO A 139 -18.65 -3.50 -20.89
CA PRO A 139 -19.58 -2.40 -20.63
C PRO A 139 -18.82 -1.13 -20.24
N ASP A 140 -19.47 0.02 -20.41
CA ASP A 140 -18.98 1.28 -19.85
C ASP A 140 -18.97 1.21 -18.31
N GLY A 141 -17.84 1.57 -17.73
CA GLY A 141 -17.57 1.58 -16.30
C GLY A 141 -18.02 2.85 -15.58
N ALA A 142 -18.64 3.82 -16.27
CA ALA A 142 -19.18 5.01 -15.63
C ALA A 142 -20.13 4.66 -14.47
N GLY A 143 -19.80 5.14 -13.27
CA GLY A 143 -20.56 4.85 -12.04
C GLY A 143 -20.29 3.47 -11.42
N ALA A 144 -19.35 2.69 -11.95
CA ALA A 144 -18.87 1.47 -11.31
C ALA A 144 -18.17 1.79 -9.98
N ARG A 145 -18.23 0.84 -9.06
CA ARG A 145 -17.57 0.92 -7.76
C ARG A 145 -16.06 1.08 -7.93
N LEU A 146 -15.44 2.00 -7.17
CA LEU A 146 -13.99 2.13 -7.08
C LEU A 146 -13.36 0.78 -6.70
N ALA A 147 -12.27 0.40 -7.36
CA ALA A 147 -11.53 -0.79 -6.99
C ALA A 147 -10.02 -0.56 -6.99
N MET A 148 -9.28 -1.45 -6.33
CA MET A 148 -7.82 -1.47 -6.35
C MET A 148 -7.34 -2.90 -6.57
N PHE A 149 -6.39 -3.10 -7.48
CA PHE A 149 -5.68 -4.36 -7.58
C PHE A 149 -4.60 -4.47 -6.50
N SER A 150 -4.69 -5.52 -5.70
CA SER A 150 -3.65 -5.99 -4.81
C SER A 150 -2.99 -7.20 -5.46
N LEU A 151 -1.75 -7.03 -5.92
CA LEU A 151 -0.96 -8.07 -6.58
C LEU A 151 0.51 -8.01 -6.16
N ARG A 152 1.23 -9.11 -6.35
CA ARG A 152 2.68 -9.13 -6.24
C ARG A 152 3.28 -8.58 -7.53
N PHE A 153 4.16 -7.60 -7.40
CA PHE A 153 4.91 -7.03 -8.51
C PHE A 153 6.29 -7.71 -8.60
N ASP A 154 6.39 -8.76 -9.41
CA ASP A 154 7.58 -9.60 -9.60
C ASP A 154 8.09 -9.61 -11.04
N ASN A 155 7.56 -8.74 -11.89
CA ASN A 155 7.74 -8.70 -13.35
C ASN A 155 7.42 -10.03 -14.04
N GLY A 156 6.60 -10.87 -13.40
CA GLY A 156 6.23 -12.19 -13.89
C GLY A 156 5.05 -12.18 -14.87
N PRO A 157 4.69 -13.37 -15.41
CA PRO A 157 3.59 -13.49 -16.37
C PRO A 157 2.23 -13.15 -15.77
N ILE A 158 2.03 -13.40 -14.46
CA ILE A 158 0.78 -13.05 -13.77
C ILE A 158 0.65 -11.53 -13.66
N GLU A 159 1.69 -10.83 -13.23
CA GLU A 159 1.69 -9.36 -13.19
C GLU A 159 1.38 -8.79 -14.58
N ALA A 160 2.10 -9.24 -15.62
CA ALA A 160 1.88 -8.76 -16.98
C ALA A 160 0.43 -8.99 -17.46
N LYS A 161 -0.17 -10.13 -17.10
CA LYS A 161 -1.57 -10.45 -17.38
C LYS A 161 -2.51 -9.46 -16.68
N PHE A 162 -2.30 -9.18 -15.40
CA PHE A 162 -3.18 -8.29 -14.63
C PHE A 162 -2.98 -6.81 -14.95
N ARG A 163 -1.78 -6.39 -15.38
CA ARG A 163 -1.57 -5.06 -15.97
C ARG A 163 -2.39 -4.90 -17.25
N ARG A 164 -2.45 -5.92 -18.12
CA ARG A 164 -3.33 -5.88 -19.30
C ARG A 164 -4.82 -5.85 -18.94
N VAL A 165 -5.26 -6.64 -17.94
CA VAL A 165 -6.63 -6.58 -17.41
C VAL A 165 -6.96 -5.19 -16.88
N HIS A 166 -6.04 -4.57 -16.13
CA HIS A 166 -6.19 -3.21 -15.61
C HIS A 166 -6.32 -2.18 -16.73
N GLN A 167 -5.49 -2.26 -17.77
CA GLN A 167 -5.61 -1.39 -18.95
C GLN A 167 -6.95 -1.56 -19.67
N LEU A 168 -7.42 -2.81 -19.85
CA LEU A 168 -8.74 -3.07 -20.44
C LEU A 168 -9.86 -2.40 -19.64
N LEU A 169 -9.85 -2.52 -18.31
CA LEU A 169 -10.84 -1.86 -17.45
C LEU A 169 -10.75 -0.33 -17.52
N LYS A 170 -9.53 0.22 -17.48
CA LYS A 170 -9.30 1.67 -17.55
C LYS A 170 -9.77 2.27 -18.88
N ASN A 171 -9.51 1.58 -19.99
CA ASN A 171 -9.95 1.99 -21.34
C ASN A 171 -11.48 2.00 -21.51
N HIS A 172 -12.20 1.30 -20.62
CA HIS A 172 -13.67 1.27 -20.57
C HIS A 172 -14.21 2.05 -19.35
N ASN A 173 -13.49 3.10 -18.91
CA ASN A 173 -13.95 4.06 -17.88
C ASN A 173 -14.18 3.48 -16.48
N PHE A 174 -13.63 2.31 -16.15
CA PHE A 174 -13.63 1.82 -14.77
C PHE A 174 -12.56 2.53 -13.93
N ASN A 175 -12.95 3.02 -12.75
CA ASN A 175 -12.00 3.56 -11.78
C ASN A 175 -11.37 2.41 -10.98
N VAL A 176 -10.26 1.88 -11.51
CA VAL A 176 -9.48 0.81 -10.87
C VAL A 176 -8.05 1.27 -10.64
N LEU A 177 -7.64 1.32 -9.38
CA LEU A 177 -6.32 1.70 -8.92
C LEU A 177 -5.36 0.50 -9.02
N MET A 178 -4.11 0.76 -9.39
CA MET A 178 -3.02 -0.21 -9.39
C MET A 178 -1.72 0.57 -9.22
N VAL A 179 -0.84 0.12 -8.33
CA VAL A 179 0.45 0.78 -8.13
C VAL A 179 1.37 0.45 -9.32
N ASP A 180 2.03 1.46 -9.88
CA ASP A 180 3.02 1.28 -10.93
C ASP A 180 4.35 0.78 -10.34
N ALA A 181 5.01 -0.16 -11.02
CA ALA A 181 6.28 -0.74 -10.54
C ALA A 181 7.43 0.28 -10.48
N ASP A 182 7.33 1.38 -11.22
CA ASP A 182 8.36 2.43 -11.30
C ASP A 182 8.22 3.51 -10.22
N ALA A 183 7.35 3.33 -9.22
CA ALA A 183 7.11 4.32 -8.16
C ALA A 183 8.30 4.54 -7.19
N GLY A 184 9.35 3.72 -7.27
CA GLY A 184 10.56 3.84 -6.45
C GLY A 184 10.24 3.87 -4.95
N ASP A 185 10.85 4.80 -4.22
CA ASP A 185 10.69 4.96 -2.77
C ASP A 185 9.26 5.36 -2.33
N ASN A 186 8.39 5.77 -3.26
CA ASN A 186 7.02 6.20 -2.97
C ASN A 186 5.98 5.07 -3.06
N PHE A 187 6.40 3.84 -3.40
CA PHE A 187 5.51 2.68 -3.57
C PHE A 187 4.59 2.47 -2.36
N GLY A 188 5.12 2.67 -1.16
CA GLY A 188 4.39 2.44 0.07
C GLY A 188 3.29 3.43 0.37
N THR A 189 3.63 4.72 0.30
CA THR A 189 2.69 5.81 0.53
C THR A 189 1.52 5.74 -0.45
N MET A 190 1.80 5.48 -1.74
CA MET A 190 0.77 5.32 -2.76
C MET A 190 -0.18 4.15 -2.48
N THR A 191 0.36 3.01 -2.07
CA THR A 191 -0.44 1.81 -1.73
C THR A 191 -1.45 2.13 -0.63
N MET A 192 -1.01 2.85 0.40
CA MET A 192 -1.87 3.19 1.52
C MET A 192 -2.89 4.28 1.17
N ASP A 193 -2.52 5.26 0.35
CA ASP A 193 -3.46 6.28 -0.14
C ASP A 193 -4.61 5.66 -0.93
N TYR A 194 -4.32 4.66 -1.78
CA TYR A 194 -5.33 3.89 -2.49
C TYR A 194 -6.22 3.09 -1.55
N LEU A 195 -5.65 2.43 -0.53
CA LEU A 195 -6.43 1.68 0.46
C LEU A 195 -7.39 2.58 1.24
N ASP A 196 -6.94 3.76 1.66
CA ASP A 196 -7.83 4.73 2.29
C ASP A 196 -8.92 5.24 1.32
N GLU A 197 -8.58 5.45 0.04
CA GLU A 197 -9.54 5.86 -0.98
C GLU A 197 -10.64 4.79 -1.13
N LEU A 198 -10.27 3.50 -1.06
CA LEU A 198 -11.23 2.40 -0.97
C LEU A 198 -12.10 2.51 0.29
N VAL A 199 -11.54 2.79 1.46
CA VAL A 199 -12.35 2.89 2.71
C VAL A 199 -13.35 4.04 2.59
N GLU A 200 -12.90 5.21 2.17
CA GLU A 200 -13.73 6.41 2.06
C GLU A 200 -14.87 6.25 1.04
N ASN A 201 -14.59 5.60 -0.08
CA ASN A 201 -15.56 5.43 -1.17
C ASN A 201 -16.29 4.09 -1.14
N LYS A 202 -16.13 3.31 -0.05
CA LYS A 202 -16.62 1.92 0.04
C LYS A 202 -16.22 1.11 -1.19
N GLY A 203 -14.98 1.26 -1.64
CA GLY A 203 -14.39 0.57 -2.78
C GLY A 203 -14.17 -0.93 -2.53
N LEU A 204 -13.70 -1.62 -3.57
CA LEU A 204 -13.46 -3.06 -3.58
C LEU A 204 -11.97 -3.35 -3.78
N MET A 205 -11.34 -4.07 -2.86
CA MET A 205 -9.99 -4.58 -3.08
C MET A 205 -10.06 -5.87 -3.91
N ILE A 206 -9.33 -5.92 -5.02
CA ILE A 206 -9.24 -7.08 -5.91
C ILE A 206 -7.92 -7.80 -5.61
N SER A 207 -7.99 -8.90 -4.88
CA SER A 207 -6.83 -9.69 -4.46
C SER A 207 -6.42 -10.71 -5.52
N VAL A 208 -5.29 -10.50 -6.18
CA VAL A 208 -4.72 -11.44 -7.16
C VAL A 208 -3.97 -12.55 -6.43
N CYS A 209 -4.70 -13.62 -6.09
CA CYS A 209 -4.24 -14.70 -5.22
C CYS A 209 -3.29 -15.67 -5.94
N THR A 210 -2.01 -15.31 -6.01
CA THR A 210 -0.91 -16.21 -6.35
C THR A 210 -0.58 -17.15 -5.18
N LYS A 211 0.28 -18.15 -5.40
CA LYS A 211 0.71 -19.11 -4.35
C LYS A 211 1.30 -18.41 -3.11
N HIS A 212 2.03 -17.33 -3.32
CA HIS A 212 2.73 -16.55 -2.29
C HIS A 212 2.01 -15.26 -1.91
N TYR A 213 0.75 -15.08 -2.33
CA TYR A 213 -0.03 -13.90 -1.97
C TYR A 213 -0.27 -13.84 -0.47
N GLY A 214 -0.10 -12.66 0.13
CA GLY A 214 -0.16 -12.46 1.57
C GLY A 214 1.09 -12.90 2.33
N GLU A 215 2.21 -13.19 1.66
CA GLU A 215 3.48 -13.47 2.32
C GLU A 215 3.96 -12.27 3.14
N LYS A 216 4.28 -12.52 4.41
CA LYS A 216 4.85 -11.51 5.30
C LYS A 216 6.34 -11.37 5.00
N THR A 217 6.76 -10.16 4.64
CA THR A 217 8.15 -9.82 4.29
C THR A 217 8.66 -8.67 5.16
N ALA A 218 9.90 -8.23 4.96
CA ALA A 218 10.38 -6.99 5.58
C ALA A 218 9.69 -5.72 5.03
N SER A 219 9.02 -5.80 3.88
CA SER A 219 8.36 -4.64 3.29
C SER A 219 7.06 -4.35 4.04
N PRO A 220 6.89 -3.14 4.61
CA PRO A 220 5.65 -2.70 5.22
C PRO A 220 4.51 -2.49 4.19
N TYR A 221 4.83 -2.58 2.89
CA TYR A 221 3.91 -2.34 1.79
C TYR A 221 3.71 -3.58 0.93
N SER A 222 3.58 -4.72 1.58
CA SER A 222 3.35 -6.02 0.93
C SER A 222 1.86 -6.40 0.96
N SER A 223 1.46 -7.34 0.11
CA SER A 223 0.10 -7.91 0.12
C SER A 223 -0.37 -8.43 1.48
N PHE A 224 0.54 -8.77 2.41
CA PHE A 224 0.20 -9.07 3.80
C PHE A 224 -0.37 -7.85 4.53
N HIS A 225 0.27 -6.68 4.40
CA HIS A 225 -0.18 -5.45 5.04
C HIS A 225 -1.46 -4.90 4.38
N GLU A 226 -1.61 -5.04 3.05
CA GLU A 226 -2.86 -4.73 2.36
C GLU A 226 -4.04 -5.58 2.88
N LEU A 227 -3.81 -6.89 3.09
CA LEU A 227 -4.81 -7.78 3.69
C LEU A 227 -5.12 -7.43 5.15
N ARG A 228 -4.11 -7.01 5.92
CA ARG A 228 -4.29 -6.58 7.31
C ARG A 228 -5.17 -5.34 7.35
N TYR A 229 -4.82 -4.35 6.54
CA TYR A 229 -5.58 -3.12 6.39
C TYR A 229 -7.03 -3.43 5.98
N ALA A 230 -7.23 -4.28 4.97
CA ALA A 230 -8.56 -4.68 4.54
C ALA A 230 -9.38 -5.38 5.64
N GLN A 231 -8.73 -6.18 6.49
CA GLN A 231 -9.38 -6.78 7.64
C GLN A 231 -9.80 -5.74 8.68
N ASP A 232 -8.88 -4.87 9.06
CA ASP A 232 -9.07 -3.92 10.17
C ASP A 232 -10.13 -2.86 9.83
N TYR A 233 -10.19 -2.43 8.57
CA TYR A 233 -11.19 -1.48 8.06
C TYR A 233 -12.40 -2.15 7.40
N GLN A 234 -12.51 -3.49 7.46
CA GLN A 234 -13.62 -4.26 6.89
C GLN A 234 -13.90 -3.94 5.41
N LEU A 235 -12.83 -3.77 4.62
CA LEU A 235 -12.94 -3.56 3.18
C LEU A 235 -13.52 -4.81 2.51
N ASP A 236 -14.37 -4.59 1.51
CA ASP A 236 -14.80 -5.70 0.66
C ASP A 236 -13.62 -6.18 -0.18
N VAL A 237 -13.46 -7.50 -0.21
CA VAL A 237 -12.40 -8.17 -0.98
C VAL A 237 -13.03 -9.06 -2.04
N LEU A 238 -12.57 -8.92 -3.29
CA LEU A 238 -12.83 -9.85 -4.38
C LEU A 238 -11.57 -10.68 -4.64
N PRO A 239 -11.55 -11.96 -4.23
CA PRO A 239 -10.40 -12.81 -4.50
C PRO A 239 -10.43 -13.33 -5.93
N LEU A 240 -9.28 -13.27 -6.61
CA LEU A 240 -9.05 -13.87 -7.91
C LEU A 240 -8.04 -15.02 -7.75
N LYS A 241 -8.51 -16.25 -7.88
CA LYS A 241 -7.64 -17.43 -7.88
C LYS A 241 -6.90 -17.50 -9.21
N VAL A 242 -5.58 -17.41 -9.17
CA VAL A 242 -4.71 -17.43 -10.36
C VAL A 242 -3.63 -18.51 -10.28
N ALA A 243 -3.67 -19.31 -9.22
CA ALA A 243 -2.79 -20.45 -8.98
C ALA A 243 -3.63 -21.69 -8.61
N ASP A 244 -2.99 -22.85 -8.70
CA ASP A 244 -3.54 -24.15 -8.31
C ASP A 244 -3.90 -24.22 -6.82
N VAL A 245 -3.07 -23.62 -5.96
CA VAL A 245 -3.29 -23.56 -4.51
C VAL A 245 -4.23 -22.42 -4.13
N TYR A 246 -5.40 -22.76 -3.56
CA TYR A 246 -6.35 -21.79 -3.04
C TYR A 246 -7.04 -22.29 -1.74
N PRO A 247 -7.21 -21.43 -0.71
CA PRO A 247 -6.60 -20.10 -0.56
C PRO A 247 -5.07 -20.14 -0.63
N PRO A 248 -4.40 -19.01 -0.91
CA PRO A 248 -2.94 -18.94 -0.92
C PRO A 248 -2.31 -19.53 0.34
N GLN A 249 -1.16 -20.18 0.16
CA GLN A 249 -0.39 -20.77 1.26
C GLN A 249 1.03 -20.19 1.25
N PRO A 250 1.20 -18.91 1.64
CA PRO A 250 2.53 -18.31 1.70
C PRO A 250 3.44 -19.10 2.67
N PRO A 251 4.77 -19.02 2.46
CA PRO A 251 5.75 -19.66 3.33
C PRO A 251 5.66 -19.09 4.75
N SER A 252 5.85 -19.95 5.73
CA SER A 252 5.77 -19.63 7.17
C SER A 252 6.39 -20.76 7.99
N GLY A 253 6.69 -20.51 9.26
CA GLY A 253 7.18 -21.51 10.21
C GLY A 253 8.49 -21.11 10.88
N PRO A 254 9.04 -21.92 11.80
CA PRO A 254 10.16 -21.54 12.67
C PRO A 254 11.39 -20.98 11.93
N ASP A 255 11.64 -21.49 10.73
CA ASP A 255 12.79 -21.11 9.89
C ASP A 255 12.50 -19.89 8.97
N HIS A 256 11.26 -19.38 8.97
CA HIS A 256 10.87 -18.23 8.16
C HIS A 256 11.26 -16.92 8.84
N LYS A 257 12.03 -16.08 8.15
CA LYS A 257 12.60 -14.84 8.70
C LYS A 257 11.56 -13.88 9.31
N TYR A 258 10.37 -13.81 8.73
CA TYR A 258 9.35 -12.80 9.12
C TYR A 258 8.03 -13.40 9.62
N ASP A 259 7.79 -14.70 9.45
CA ASP A 259 6.51 -15.34 9.78
C ASP A 259 6.69 -16.67 10.50
N GLN A 260 7.37 -16.62 11.64
CA GLN A 260 7.65 -17.80 12.45
C GLN A 260 6.39 -18.45 13.02
N LYS A 261 5.33 -17.67 13.21
CA LYS A 261 4.08 -18.07 13.87
C LYS A 261 2.92 -18.35 12.91
N GLY A 262 3.14 -18.25 11.60
CA GLY A 262 2.13 -18.48 10.57
C GLY A 262 0.96 -17.49 10.60
N GLU A 263 1.25 -16.22 10.88
CA GLU A 263 0.30 -15.11 10.91
C GLU A 263 -0.32 -14.86 9.53
N ALA A 264 0.47 -14.93 8.45
CA ALA A 264 -0.03 -14.71 7.09
C ALA A 264 -1.18 -15.66 6.75
N ARG A 265 -1.04 -16.94 7.09
CA ARG A 265 -2.07 -17.96 6.85
C ARG A 265 -3.30 -17.77 7.75
N LYS A 266 -3.15 -17.18 8.93
CA LYS A 266 -4.29 -16.87 9.81
C LYS A 266 -5.09 -15.69 9.24
N LEU A 267 -4.40 -14.62 8.85
CA LEU A 267 -4.97 -13.45 8.21
C LEU A 267 -5.73 -13.81 6.91
N LEU A 268 -5.09 -14.59 6.04
CA LEU A 268 -5.74 -15.07 4.80
C LEU A 268 -7.04 -15.83 5.08
N ARG A 269 -7.12 -16.66 6.13
CA ARG A 269 -8.36 -17.36 6.49
C ARG A 269 -9.45 -16.44 7.02
N MET A 270 -9.08 -15.31 7.61
CA MET A 270 -10.02 -14.30 8.11
C MET A 270 -10.59 -13.44 6.98
N VAL A 271 -9.74 -13.03 6.04
CA VAL A 271 -10.12 -12.20 4.90
C VAL A 271 -10.76 -13.03 3.79
N LEU A 272 -10.11 -14.12 3.37
CA LEU A 272 -10.57 -15.06 2.34
C LEU A 272 -11.35 -16.21 2.98
N ARG A 273 -12.45 -15.88 3.66
CA ARG A 273 -13.26 -16.87 4.39
C ARG A 273 -13.75 -17.97 3.44
N PRO A 274 -13.97 -19.21 3.92
CA PRO A 274 -14.43 -20.31 3.05
C PRO A 274 -15.69 -20.02 2.22
N ASN A 275 -16.56 -19.13 2.70
CA ASN A 275 -17.82 -18.78 2.05
C ASN A 275 -17.74 -17.51 1.17
N ILE A 276 -16.56 -16.90 1.02
CA ILE A 276 -16.39 -15.76 0.13
C ILE A 276 -16.42 -16.25 -1.32
N SER A 277 -17.21 -15.58 -2.18
CA SER A 277 -17.16 -15.87 -3.61
C SER A 277 -15.83 -15.37 -4.19
N PHE A 278 -15.13 -16.23 -4.91
CA PHE A 278 -13.91 -15.89 -5.65
C PHE A 278 -14.12 -16.15 -7.15
N PHE A 279 -13.30 -15.52 -7.99
CA PHE A 279 -13.22 -15.86 -9.41
C PHE A 279 -12.06 -16.81 -9.66
N ASP A 280 -12.34 -17.98 -10.23
CA ASP A 280 -11.29 -18.84 -10.78
C ASP A 280 -10.84 -18.27 -12.13
N CYS A 281 -9.62 -17.75 -12.17
CA CYS A 281 -9.01 -17.07 -13.31
C CYS A 281 -7.87 -17.88 -13.95
N CYS A 282 -7.64 -19.11 -13.49
CA CYS A 282 -6.49 -19.93 -13.92
C CYS A 282 -6.51 -20.21 -15.43
N SER A 283 -7.70 -20.46 -16.00
CA SER A 283 -7.89 -20.78 -17.43
C SER A 283 -8.49 -19.64 -18.25
N LEU A 284 -8.78 -18.50 -17.63
CA LEU A 284 -9.46 -17.38 -18.29
C LEU A 284 -8.47 -16.48 -19.01
N SER A 285 -8.87 -15.97 -20.18
CA SER A 285 -8.18 -14.88 -20.89
C SER A 285 -8.23 -13.56 -20.10
N GLU A 286 -7.38 -12.59 -20.44
CA GLU A 286 -7.43 -11.24 -19.87
C GLU A 286 -8.81 -10.59 -20.03
N GLN A 287 -9.45 -10.80 -21.17
CA GLN A 287 -10.73 -10.21 -21.51
C GLN A 287 -11.88 -10.81 -20.70
N GLU A 288 -11.90 -12.14 -20.51
CA GLU A 288 -12.90 -12.81 -19.67
C GLU A 288 -12.77 -12.40 -18.20
N ILE A 289 -11.53 -12.22 -17.72
CA ILE A 289 -11.27 -11.71 -16.37
C ILE A 289 -11.78 -10.27 -16.25
N ALA A 290 -11.44 -9.40 -17.21
CA ALA A 290 -11.91 -8.02 -17.22
C ALA A 290 -13.44 -7.95 -17.22
N LEU A 291 -14.13 -8.78 -18.00
CA LEU A 291 -15.60 -8.79 -18.05
C LEU A 291 -16.23 -9.23 -16.73
N LYS A 292 -15.66 -10.25 -16.07
CA LYS A 292 -16.12 -10.68 -14.74
C LYS A 292 -15.94 -9.58 -13.69
N ILE A 293 -14.80 -8.90 -13.69
CA ILE A 293 -14.53 -7.78 -12.79
C ILE A 293 -15.48 -6.62 -13.09
N ALA A 294 -15.61 -6.21 -14.35
CA ALA A 294 -16.51 -5.14 -14.80
C ALA A 294 -17.94 -5.35 -14.30
N ASN A 295 -18.49 -6.55 -14.51
CA ASN A 295 -19.83 -6.90 -14.04
C ASN A 295 -19.96 -6.84 -12.51
N LYS A 296 -18.94 -7.30 -11.77
CA LYS A 296 -18.90 -7.20 -10.31
C LYS A 296 -18.89 -5.74 -9.84
N LEU A 297 -18.11 -4.87 -10.48
CA LEU A 297 -18.00 -3.45 -10.11
C LEU A 297 -19.25 -2.65 -10.46
N LEU A 298 -19.98 -3.03 -11.49
CA LEU A 298 -21.29 -2.46 -11.85
C LEU A 298 -22.45 -2.98 -10.99
N GLY A 299 -22.19 -3.88 -10.04
CA GLY A 299 -23.25 -4.55 -9.26
C GLY A 299 -24.11 -5.52 -10.10
N ARG A 300 -23.69 -5.83 -11.31
CA ARG A 300 -24.33 -6.78 -12.23
C ARG A 300 -23.82 -8.19 -11.91
N GLY A 301 -24.15 -8.68 -10.73
CA GLY A 301 -23.78 -10.02 -10.27
C GLY A 301 -24.93 -10.65 -9.49
N HIS A 302 -25.63 -11.58 -10.12
CA HIS A 302 -26.69 -12.38 -9.53
C HIS A 302 -26.22 -13.12 -8.27
N GLY A 303 -27.07 -13.15 -7.25
CA GLY A 303 -27.11 -14.28 -6.31
C GLY A 303 -27.40 -15.55 -7.10
N GLY A 304 -26.35 -16.29 -7.45
CA GLY A 304 -26.41 -17.57 -8.12
C GLY A 304 -25.61 -18.57 -7.31
N SER A 305 -26.32 -19.40 -6.55
CA SER A 305 -25.83 -20.58 -5.86
C SER A 305 -25.01 -21.49 -6.80
N GLY A 306 -23.75 -21.74 -6.45
CA GLY A 306 -22.98 -22.89 -6.92
C GLY A 306 -22.75 -23.85 -5.76
N HIS A 307 -23.75 -24.69 -5.46
CA HIS A 307 -23.50 -25.99 -4.84
C HIS A 307 -23.20 -26.96 -5.98
N GLY A 308 -22.13 -27.74 -5.80
CA GLY A 308 -21.65 -28.77 -6.71
C GLY A 308 -20.24 -29.16 -6.33
#